data_AF-A0A820EEP0-F1
#
_entry.id   AF-A0A820EEP0-F1
#
_cell.length_a   1.000
_cell.length_b   1.000
_cell.length_c   1.000
_cell.angle_alpha   90.00
_cell.angle_beta   90.00
_cell.angle_gamma   90.00
#
_symmetry.space_group_name_H-M   'P 1'
#
loop_
_entity.id
_entity.type
_entity.pdbx_description
1 polymer ?
#
loop_
_entity_poly.entity_id
_entity_poly.type
_entity_poly.pdbx_seq_one_letter_code
_entity_poly.pdbx_strand_id
1 'polypeptide(L)'
;MENLPVEILHRIIDNLHSGTILLSIRPVCRLFRAVINTYNRYIYNFEPISKSNFHLQCRLIRPENVIALILFNNEHIPDQISLFMSSVRL
;
A
#
# COMPACT_ATOMS: atom_id res chain seq x y z
N MET A 1 -13.98 -3.62 -18.29
CA MET A 1 -13.22 -4.15 -17.15
C MET A 1 -13.95 -5.26 -16.38
N GLU A 2 -15.29 -5.37 -16.48
CA GLU A 2 -16.07 -6.29 -15.65
C GLU A 2 -15.87 -7.79 -15.97
N ASN A 3 -15.37 -8.11 -17.16
CA ASN A 3 -15.09 -9.50 -17.58
C ASN A 3 -13.60 -9.88 -17.52
N LEU A 4 -12.75 -9.04 -16.91
CA LEU A 4 -11.34 -9.37 -16.75
C LEU A 4 -11.16 -10.37 -15.60
N PRO A 5 -10.39 -11.46 -15.81
CA PRO A 5 -9.99 -12.33 -14.71
C PRO A 5 -9.24 -11.55 -13.64
N VAL A 6 -9.43 -11.93 -12.37
CA VAL A 6 -8.82 -11.25 -11.23
C VAL A 6 -7.29 -11.27 -11.30
N GLU A 7 -6.72 -12.33 -11.88
CA GLU A 7 -5.29 -12.50 -12.08
C GLU A 7 -4.71 -11.43 -13.01
N ILE A 8 -5.48 -11.01 -14.03
CA ILE A 8 -5.07 -9.93 -14.94
C ILE A 8 -5.10 -8.59 -14.20
N LEU A 9 -6.12 -8.36 -13.37
CA LEU A 9 -6.18 -7.16 -12.53
C LEU A 9 -5.01 -7.13 -11.55
N HIS A 10 -4.65 -8.25 -10.93
CA HIS A 10 -3.48 -8.35 -10.08
C HIS A 10 -2.17 -8.04 -10.84
N ARG A 11 -2.00 -8.52 -12.08
CA ARG A 11 -0.84 -8.18 -12.91
C ARG A 11 -0.73 -6.68 -13.22
N ILE A 12 -1.87 -6.00 -13.42
CA ILE A 12 -1.89 -4.55 -13.59
C ILE A 12 -1.47 -3.87 -12.28
N ILE A 13 -2.01 -4.33 -11.14
CA ILE A 13 -1.72 -3.81 -9.80
C ILE A 13 -0.24 -4.00 -9.42
N ASP A 14 0.40 -5.10 -9.84
CA ASP A 14 1.82 -5.39 -9.55
C ASP A 14 2.76 -4.27 -10.06
N ASN A 15 2.32 -3.46 -11.02
CA ASN A 15 3.09 -2.35 -11.61
C ASN A 15 2.81 -1.00 -10.96
N LEU A 16 2.04 -0.95 -9.87
CA LEU A 16 1.60 0.28 -9.22
C LEU A 16 2.15 0.39 -7.80
N HIS A 17 2.39 1.63 -7.37
CA HIS A 17 2.78 1.90 -6.00
C HIS A 17 1.62 1.66 -5.03
N SER A 18 1.94 1.20 -3.82
CA SER A 18 0.97 0.90 -2.75
C SER A 18 -0.01 2.04 -2.48
N GLY A 19 0.47 3.29 -2.53
CA GLY A 19 -0.36 4.49 -2.38
C GLY A 19 -1.44 4.59 -3.47
N THR A 20 -1.08 4.41 -4.73
CA THR A 20 -2.03 4.43 -5.86
C THR A 20 -3.06 3.31 -5.72
N ILE A 21 -2.61 2.10 -5.36
CA ILE A 21 -3.50 0.95 -5.17
C ILE A 21 -4.53 1.26 -4.08
N LEU A 22 -4.08 1.68 -2.89
CA LEU A 22 -4.93 1.84 -1.72
C LEU A 22 -5.80 3.09 -1.75
N LEU A 23 -5.26 4.21 -2.25
CA LEU A 23 -5.87 5.53 -2.12
C LEU A 23 -6.57 5.96 -3.41
N SER A 24 -6.15 5.45 -4.57
CA SER A 24 -6.73 5.83 -5.87
C SER A 24 -7.58 4.73 -6.48
N ILE A 25 -7.17 3.46 -6.43
CA ILE A 25 -7.90 2.36 -7.09
C ILE A 25 -8.95 1.72 -6.18
N ARG A 26 -8.58 1.39 -4.94
CA ARG A 26 -9.48 0.76 -3.97
C ARG A 26 -10.82 1.47 -3.78
N PRO A 27 -10.90 2.82 -3.71
CA PRO A 27 -12.16 3.48 -3.45
C PRO A 27 -13.07 3.62 -4.68
N VAL A 28 -12.59 3.35 -5.90
CA VAL A 28 -13.33 3.66 -7.15
C VAL A 28 -14.63 2.87 -7.26
N CYS A 29 -14.58 1.55 -7.06
CA CYS A 29 -15.75 0.70 -7.20
C CYS A 29 -15.67 -0.55 -6.32
N ARG A 30 -16.81 -1.24 -6.16
CA ARG A 30 -16.90 -2.46 -5.34
C ARG A 30 -15.99 -3.57 -5.85
N LEU A 31 -15.86 -3.71 -7.17
CA LEU A 31 -14.98 -4.70 -7.80
C LEU A 31 -13.52 -4.46 -7.38
N PHE A 32 -12.99 -3.25 -7.59
CA PHE A 32 -11.62 -2.93 -7.20
C PHE A 32 -11.37 -3.04 -5.71
N ARG A 33 -12.34 -2.63 -4.88
CA ARG A 33 -12.25 -2.85 -3.44
C ARG A 33 -12.11 -4.34 -3.11
N ALA A 34 -12.88 -5.22 -3.75
CA ALA A 34 -12.80 -6.67 -3.52
C ALA A 34 -11.45 -7.25 -3.97
N VAL A 35 -11.00 -6.90 -5.18
CA VAL A 35 -9.71 -7.34 -5.74
C VAL A 35 -8.54 -6.91 -4.86
N ILE A 36 -8.53 -5.65 -4.43
CA ILE A 36 -7.45 -5.09 -3.61
C ILE A 36 -7.46 -5.67 -2.19
N ASN A 37 -8.62 -6.06 -1.66
CA ASN A 37 -8.71 -6.72 -0.36
C ASN A 37 -8.12 -8.13 -0.36
N THR A 38 -8.03 -8.79 -1.52
CA THR A 38 -7.40 -10.12 -1.70
C THR A 38 -5.98 -10.06 -2.24
N TYR A 39 -5.51 -8.87 -2.63
CA TYR A 39 -4.15 -8.68 -3.11
C TYR A 39 -3.14 -8.79 -1.95
N ASN A 40 -2.14 -9.66 -2.12
CA ASN A 40 -1.18 -10.03 -1.08
C ASN A 40 0.29 -9.82 -1.50
N ARG A 41 0.51 -8.95 -2.50
CA ARG A 41 1.82 -8.70 -3.09
C ARG A 41 2.25 -7.25 -2.94
N TYR A 42 1.94 -6.63 -1.80
CA TYR A 42 2.28 -5.23 -1.60
C TYR A 42 3.78 -5.07 -1.38
N ILE A 43 4.35 -4.12 -2.12
CA ILE A 43 5.66 -3.55 -1.85
C ILE A 43 5.44 -2.11 -1.42
N TYR A 44 5.68 -1.82 -0.15
CA TYR A 44 5.60 -0.47 0.38
C TYR A 44 6.97 0.18 0.28
N ASN A 45 7.09 1.18 -0.59
CA ASN A 45 8.23 2.08 -0.61
C ASN A 45 7.77 3.46 -0.14
N PHE A 46 8.32 3.91 0.99
CA PHE A 46 7.94 5.18 1.61
C PHE A 46 8.90 6.34 1.30
N GLU A 47 9.65 6.28 0.19
CA GLU A 47 10.45 7.41 -0.32
C GLU A 47 10.10 7.81 -1.77
N PRO A 48 9.83 9.10 -2.04
CA PRO A 48 9.36 10.14 -1.12
C PRO A 48 7.85 9.98 -0.83
N ILE A 49 7.42 10.20 0.42
CA ILE A 49 6.00 10.19 0.80
C ILE A 49 5.64 11.37 1.68
N SER A 50 4.45 11.93 1.52
CA SER A 50 3.92 12.92 2.47
C SER A 50 3.57 12.26 3.80
N LYS A 51 3.68 13.00 4.91
CA LYS A 51 3.32 12.53 6.24
C LYS A 51 1.86 12.03 6.31
N SER A 52 0.93 12.71 5.64
CA SER A 52 -0.48 12.30 5.59
C SER A 52 -0.66 10.95 4.88
N ASN A 53 -0.05 10.77 3.72
CA ASN A 53 -0.12 9.50 2.98
C ASN A 53 0.57 8.37 3.73
N PHE A 54 1.69 8.65 4.41
CA PHE A 54 2.38 7.68 5.26
C PHE A 54 1.48 7.16 6.37
N HIS A 55 0.86 8.04 7.16
CA HIS A 55 -0.05 7.62 8.23
C HIS A 55 -1.28 6.89 7.70
N LEU A 56 -1.85 7.32 6.58
CA LEU A 56 -2.97 6.62 5.95
C LEU A 56 -2.58 5.21 5.51
N GLN A 57 -1.44 5.05 4.85
CA GLN A 57 -0.96 3.73 4.43
C GLN A 57 -0.63 2.83 5.62
N CYS A 58 -0.01 3.36 6.69
CA CYS A 58 0.25 2.60 7.92
C CYS A 58 -1.04 2.08 8.58
N ARG A 59 -2.16 2.82 8.50
CA ARG A 59 -3.46 2.35 9.02
C ARG A 59 -4.12 1.27 8.17
N LEU A 60 -3.77 1.21 6.90
CA LEU A 60 -4.37 0.30 5.91
C LEU A 60 -3.53 -0.94 5.66
N ILE A 61 -2.28 -0.95 6.12
CA ILE A 61 -1.37 -2.07 5.94
C ILE A 61 -1.93 -3.31 6.66
N ARG A 62 -1.79 -4.44 6.00
CA ARG A 62 -2.05 -5.77 6.55
C ARG A 62 -0.73 -6.53 6.42
N PRO A 63 0.04 -6.69 7.51
CA PRO A 63 1.39 -7.26 7.44
C PRO A 63 1.47 -8.59 6.67
N GLU A 64 0.43 -9.42 6.78
CA GLU A 64 0.30 -10.70 6.07
C GLU A 64 0.28 -10.60 4.54
N ASN A 65 -0.01 -9.41 3.99
CA ASN A 65 -0.11 -9.14 2.55
C ASN A 65 1.12 -8.37 2.00
N VAL A 66 2.15 -8.15 2.82
CA VAL A 66 3.34 -7.37 2.47
C VAL A 66 4.49 -8.31 2.08
N ILE A 67 5.03 -8.11 0.87
CA ILE A 67 6.25 -8.81 0.42
C ILE A 67 7.49 -8.04 0.87
N ALA A 68 7.46 -6.72 0.76
CA ALA A 68 8.59 -5.88 1.13
C ALA A 68 8.12 -4.53 1.67
N LEU A 69 8.89 -4.02 2.62
CA LEU A 69 8.69 -2.71 3.24
C LEU A 69 10.04 -1.99 3.25
N ILE A 70 10.06 -0.79 2.68
CA ILE A 70 11.23 0.07 2.62
C ILE A 70 10.91 1.35 3.41
N LEU A 71 11.64 1.52 4.50
CA LEU A 71 11.57 2.67 5.40
C LEU A 71 12.88 3.45 5.34
N PHE A 72 12.80 4.74 5.63
CA PHE A 72 13.89 5.69 5.53
C PHE A 72 14.03 6.43 6.85
N ASN A 73 15.27 6.68 7.27
CA ASN A 73 15.54 7.54 8.40
C ASN A 73 16.72 8.43 8.03
N ASN A 74 16.41 9.54 7.38
CA ASN A 74 17.40 10.51 6.89
C ASN A 74 16.96 11.94 7.28
N GLU A 75 17.80 12.93 7.01
CA GLU A 75 17.53 14.33 7.39
C GLU A 75 16.21 14.88 6.82
N HIS A 76 15.76 14.37 5.67
CA HIS A 76 14.51 14.79 5.03
C HIS A 76 13.28 14.01 5.52
N ILE A 77 13.48 12.80 6.04
CA ILE A 77 12.44 11.90 6.54
C ILE A 77 12.87 11.35 7.92
N PRO A 78 12.88 12.21 8.96
CA PRO A 78 13.29 11.78 10.29
C PRO A 78 12.23 10.87 10.92
N ASP A 79 12.68 9.92 11.75
CA ASP A 79 11.87 9.07 12.64
C ASP A 79 10.84 8.18 11.95
N GLN A 80 10.90 7.99 10.62
CA GLN A 80 9.89 7.20 9.90
C GLN A 80 9.78 5.77 10.44
N ILE A 81 10.90 5.17 10.85
CA ILE A 81 10.93 3.83 11.43
C ILE A 81 10.16 3.80 12.75
N SER A 82 10.47 4.71 13.68
CA SER A 82 9.77 4.83 14.97
C SER A 82 8.28 5.11 14.79
N LEU A 83 7.93 5.97 13.84
CA LEU A 83 6.54 6.27 13.48
C LEU A 83 5.83 5.05 12.88
N PHE A 84 6.50 4.27 12.03
CA PHE A 84 5.94 3.04 11.49
C PHE A 84 5.64 2.03 12.61
N MET A 85 6.63 1.76 13.47
CA MET A 85 6.52 0.78 14.55
C MET A 85 5.43 1.15 15.58
N SER A 86 5.18 2.44 15.79
CA SER A 86 4.10 2.90 16.66
C SER A 86 2.71 2.92 15.99
N SER A 87 2.66 2.99 14.65
CA SER A 87 1.41 3.08 13.89
C SER A 87 0.86 1.72 13.46
N VAL A 88 1.73 0.74 13.24
CA VAL A 88 1.35 -0.58 12.74
C VAL A 88 1.24 -1.55 13.91
N ARG A 89 0.10 -2.23 14.00
CA ARG A 89 -0.06 -3.37 14.91
C ARG A 89 0.52 -4.59 14.22
N LEU A 90 1.73 -4.95 14.59
CA LEU A 90 2.38 -6.21 14.22
C LEU A 90 1.85 -7.36 15.09
#